data_AF-A0A7V0MIP6-F1
#
_entry.id   AF-A0A7V0MIP6-F1
#
_cell.length_a   1.000
_cell.length_b   1.000
_cell.length_c   1.000
_cell.angle_alpha   90.00
_cell.angle_beta   90.00
_cell.angle_gamma   90.00
#
_symmetry.space_group_name_H-M   'P 1'
#
loop_
_entity.id
_entity.type
_entity.pdbx_description
1 polymer ?
#
loop_
_entity_poly.entity_id
_entity_poly.type
_entity_poly.pdbx_seq_one_letter_code
_entity_poly.pdbx_strand_id
1 'polypeptide(L)'
;SYYGQVHQVAANVWSSHLSNMMCKNIIVCDQDVDIYNLNEVFWALAYRVDPSRDIIQFPGWISALDPIVHPKDRLGPGGNKGIRLLIDATKPIDRPRAEEYWGERFAIVAYPDDETMKKVRNNWESYGIKTS
;
A
#
# COMPACT_ATOMS: atom_id res chain seq x y z
N SER A 1 -4.41 13.72 -7.60
CA SER A 1 -5.23 12.52 -7.34
C SER A 1 -6.71 12.85 -7.44
N TYR A 2 -7.57 11.85 -7.71
CA TYR A 2 -9.03 12.02 -7.74
C TYR A 2 -9.73 10.71 -7.32
N TYR A 3 -11.03 10.80 -6.99
CA TYR A 3 -11.80 9.67 -6.48
C TYR A 3 -11.90 8.54 -7.51
N GLY A 4 -11.61 7.30 -7.10
CA GLY A 4 -11.63 6.14 -7.98
C GLY A 4 -10.37 5.96 -8.84
N GLN A 5 -9.37 6.85 -8.77
CA GLN A 5 -8.10 6.69 -9.46
C GLN A 5 -7.43 5.34 -9.13
N VAL A 6 -7.45 4.95 -7.86
CA VAL A 6 -6.88 3.68 -7.36
C VAL A 6 -7.56 2.46 -8.00
N HIS A 7 -8.88 2.54 -8.22
CA HIS A 7 -9.64 1.50 -8.91
C HIS A 7 -9.27 1.40 -10.39
N GLN A 8 -9.06 2.53 -11.06
CA GLN A 8 -8.61 2.54 -12.46
C GLN A 8 -7.22 1.94 -12.62
N VAL A 9 -6.29 2.24 -11.70
CA VAL A 9 -4.96 1.63 -11.71
C VAL A 9 -5.06 0.11 -11.58
N ALA A 10 -5.84 -0.39 -10.61
CA ALA A 10 -6.03 -1.82 -10.44
C ALA A 10 -6.67 -2.48 -11.67
N ALA A 11 -7.72 -1.86 -12.23
CA ALA A 11 -8.37 -2.35 -13.44
C ALA A 11 -7.41 -2.41 -14.64
N ASN A 12 -6.51 -1.43 -14.80
CA ASN A 12 -5.50 -1.41 -15.86
C ASN A 12 -4.45 -2.50 -15.68
N VAL A 13 -3.99 -2.75 -14.45
CA VAL A 13 -3.07 -3.87 -14.17
C VAL A 13 -3.77 -5.20 -14.45
N TRP A 14 -5.02 -5.34 -14.03
CA TRP A 14 -5.82 -6.55 -14.18
C TRP A 14 -6.34 -6.82 -15.60
N SER A 15 -6.41 -5.82 -16.47
CA SER A 15 -6.70 -6.00 -17.90
C SER A 15 -5.46 -6.41 -18.70
N SER A 16 -4.26 -6.24 -18.13
CA SER A 16 -3.01 -6.65 -18.76
C SER A 16 -2.72 -8.14 -18.60
N HIS A 17 -1.83 -8.67 -19.44
CA HIS A 17 -1.38 -10.06 -19.39
C HIS A 17 -0.67 -10.41 -18.06
N LEU A 18 -0.09 -9.43 -17.36
CA LEU A 18 0.56 -9.65 -16.07
C LEU A 18 -0.38 -10.29 -15.06
N SER A 19 -1.67 -9.95 -15.12
CA SER A 19 -2.69 -10.42 -14.21
C SER A 19 -2.96 -11.93 -14.26
N ASN A 20 -2.57 -12.60 -15.35
CA ASN A 20 -2.74 -14.05 -15.49
C ASN A 20 -1.76 -14.84 -14.63
N MET A 21 -0.59 -14.28 -14.34
CA MET A 21 0.46 -14.96 -13.58
C MET A 21 0.81 -14.27 -12.27
N MET A 22 0.73 -12.94 -12.23
CA MET A 22 1.18 -12.09 -11.13
C MET A 22 0.08 -11.06 -10.78
N CYS A 23 0.35 -10.21 -9.78
CA CYS A 23 -0.55 -9.09 -9.41
C CYS A 23 -1.97 -9.52 -8.99
N LYS A 24 -2.13 -10.70 -8.37
CA LYS A 24 -3.39 -11.08 -7.70
C LYS A 24 -3.82 -10.04 -6.68
N ASN A 25 -2.86 -9.52 -5.92
CA ASN A 25 -3.06 -8.47 -4.93
C ASN A 25 -2.29 -7.22 -5.38
N ILE A 26 -2.94 -6.06 -5.30
CA ILE A 26 -2.39 -4.75 -5.63
C ILE A 26 -2.52 -3.87 -4.39
N ILE A 27 -1.41 -3.27 -3.97
CA ILE A 27 -1.38 -2.24 -2.93
C ILE A 27 -1.00 -0.94 -3.62
N VAL A 28 -1.79 0.11 -3.41
CA VAL A 28 -1.49 1.45 -3.95
C VAL A 28 -1.09 2.35 -2.80
N CYS A 29 0.10 2.93 -2.90
CA CYS A 29 0.64 3.87 -1.91
C CYS A 29 0.83 5.24 -2.54
N ASP A 30 0.90 6.29 -1.71
CA ASP A 30 1.32 7.62 -2.17
C ASP A 30 2.83 7.65 -2.47
N GLN A 31 3.26 8.73 -3.14
CA GLN A 31 4.65 8.93 -3.56
C GLN A 31 5.66 9.04 -2.39
N ASP A 32 5.20 9.28 -1.16
CA ASP A 32 6.05 9.36 0.03
C ASP A 32 6.44 7.99 0.60
N VAL A 33 5.97 6.90 -0.01
CA VAL A 33 6.27 5.52 0.41
C VAL A 33 7.22 4.89 -0.60
N ASP A 34 8.41 4.50 -0.16
CA ASP A 34 9.32 3.69 -0.98
C ASP A 34 8.78 2.26 -1.09
N ILE A 35 8.30 1.90 -2.29
CA ILE A 35 7.76 0.57 -2.58
C ILE A 35 8.82 -0.55 -2.56
N TYR A 36 10.11 -0.22 -2.57
CA TYR A 36 11.19 -1.18 -2.40
C TYR A 36 11.53 -1.43 -0.91
N ASN A 37 11.03 -0.58 -0.01
CA ASN A 37 11.16 -0.73 1.44
C ASN A 37 9.87 -1.31 2.05
N LEU A 38 9.86 -2.61 2.35
CA LEU A 38 8.69 -3.27 2.93
C LEU A 38 8.23 -2.67 4.26
N ASN A 39 9.12 -2.08 5.06
CA ASN A 39 8.72 -1.43 6.31
C ASN A 39 7.84 -0.21 6.06
N GLU A 40 8.13 0.57 5.01
CA GLU A 40 7.31 1.72 4.64
C GLU A 40 5.97 1.29 4.03
N VAL A 41 5.97 0.23 3.22
CA VAL A 41 4.72 -0.34 2.68
C VAL A 41 3.82 -0.85 3.82
N PHE A 42 4.37 -1.58 4.78
CA PHE A 42 3.59 -2.04 5.94
C PHE A 42 3.15 -0.89 6.86
N TRP A 43 3.95 0.16 7.00
CA TRP A 43 3.55 1.36 7.72
C TRP A 43 2.35 2.04 7.03
N ALA A 44 2.38 2.20 5.69
CA ALA A 44 1.25 2.73 4.94
C ALA A 44 -0.01 1.87 5.11
N LEU A 45 0.13 0.54 5.00
CA LEU A 45 -0.96 -0.40 5.25
C LEU A 45 -1.54 -0.27 6.67
N ALA A 46 -0.70 -0.11 7.69
CA ALA A 46 -1.15 -0.07 9.07
C ALA A 46 -1.91 1.22 9.44
N TYR A 47 -1.55 2.35 8.84
CA TYR A 47 -2.05 3.66 9.29
C TYR A 47 -2.92 4.40 8.27
N ARG A 48 -2.93 3.99 7.00
CA ARG A 48 -3.74 4.66 5.95
C ARG A 48 -4.98 3.86 5.55
N VAL A 49 -4.98 2.55 5.75
CA VAL A 49 -6.08 1.66 5.33
C VAL A 49 -7.17 1.60 6.39
N ASP A 50 -8.38 1.94 6.01
CA ASP A 50 -9.60 1.58 6.70
C ASP A 50 -10.22 0.34 6.02
N PRO A 51 -10.21 -0.84 6.67
CA PRO A 51 -10.70 -2.08 6.07
C PRO A 51 -12.13 -2.03 5.53
N SER A 52 -12.98 -1.13 6.04
CA SER A 52 -14.36 -0.98 5.60
C SER A 52 -14.51 -0.33 4.22
N ARG A 53 -13.52 0.45 3.79
CA ARG A 53 -13.55 1.19 2.51
C ARG A 53 -12.42 0.80 1.56
N ASP A 54 -11.24 0.52 2.10
CA ASP A 54 -9.97 0.51 1.34
C ASP A 54 -9.54 -0.90 0.92
N ILE A 55 -10.28 -1.94 1.34
CA ILE A 55 -10.05 -3.33 0.91
C ILE A 55 -11.13 -3.72 -0.09
N ILE A 56 -10.78 -3.73 -1.36
CA ILE A 56 -11.70 -4.00 -2.47
C ILE A 56 -11.43 -5.39 -3.03
N GLN A 57 -12.45 -6.23 -2.97
CA GLN A 57 -12.43 -7.56 -3.56
C GLN A 57 -12.92 -7.50 -5.01
N PHE A 58 -12.13 -8.04 -5.93
CA PHE A 58 -12.49 -8.14 -7.34
C PHE A 58 -12.65 -9.62 -7.73
N PRO A 59 -13.89 -10.12 -7.89
CA PRO A 59 -14.12 -11.50 -8.27
C PRO A 59 -13.69 -11.74 -9.71
N GLY A 60 -13.16 -12.93 -10.00
CA GLY A 60 -12.82 -13.31 -11.37
C GLY A 60 -11.92 -14.54 -11.41
N TRP A 61 -10.72 -14.35 -11.95
CA TRP A 61 -9.74 -15.42 -12.13
C TRP A 61 -8.43 -15.10 -11.44
N ILE A 62 -7.74 -16.17 -11.03
CA ILE A 62 -6.38 -16.15 -10.49
C ILE A 62 -5.53 -17.13 -11.29
N SER A 63 -4.22 -17.07 -11.07
CA SER A 63 -3.25 -17.92 -11.77
C SER A 63 -3.57 -19.41 -11.61
N ALA A 64 -3.31 -20.18 -12.66
CA ALA A 64 -3.42 -21.64 -12.64
C ALA A 64 -2.47 -22.27 -11.58
N LEU A 65 -1.39 -21.56 -11.26
CA LEU A 65 -0.35 -21.98 -10.30
C LEU A 65 -0.61 -21.48 -8.87
N ASP A 66 -1.69 -20.73 -8.63
CA ASP A 66 -1.98 -20.20 -7.31
C ASP A 66 -2.28 -21.34 -6.31
N PRO A 67 -1.48 -21.49 -5.24
CA PRO A 67 -1.60 -22.61 -4.32
C PRO A 67 -2.84 -22.55 -3.42
N ILE A 68 -3.57 -21.42 -3.37
CA ILE A 68 -4.83 -21.35 -2.61
C ILE A 68 -5.91 -22.26 -3.20
N VAL A 69 -5.76 -22.67 -4.46
CA VAL A 69 -6.71 -23.54 -5.15
C VAL A 69 -6.32 -24.99 -4.90
N HIS A 70 -7.21 -25.72 -4.23
CA HIS A 70 -7.03 -27.14 -3.99
C HIS A 70 -6.89 -27.89 -5.34
N PRO A 71 -6.01 -28.91 -5.46
CA PRO A 71 -5.76 -29.59 -6.73
C PRO A 71 -7.00 -30.16 -7.43
N LYS A 72 -8.03 -30.57 -6.66
CA LYS A 72 -9.30 -31.09 -7.20
C LYS A 72 -10.23 -30.00 -7.77
N ASP A 73 -10.00 -28.74 -7.41
CA ASP A 73 -10.84 -27.60 -7.82
C ASP A 73 -10.19 -26.80 -8.97
N ARG A 74 -9.03 -27.25 -9.46
CA ARG A 74 -8.33 -26.62 -10.57
C ARG A 74 -9.14 -26.74 -11.86
N LEU A 75 -9.30 -25.62 -12.55
CA LEU A 75 -10.07 -25.57 -13.80
C LEU A 75 -9.23 -25.93 -15.03
N GLY A 76 -7.94 -25.58 -15.03
CA GLY A 76 -7.03 -25.88 -16.13
C GLY A 76 -5.86 -24.90 -16.25
N PRO A 77 -5.08 -24.98 -17.34
CA PRO A 77 -3.89 -24.16 -17.54
C PRO A 77 -4.20 -22.68 -17.77
N GLY A 78 -5.45 -22.34 -18.15
CA GLY A 78 -5.89 -20.96 -18.39
C GLY A 78 -6.15 -20.13 -17.14
N GLY A 79 -6.13 -20.73 -15.94
CA GLY A 79 -6.40 -20.06 -14.68
C GLY A 79 -7.44 -20.79 -13.83
N ASN A 80 -7.68 -20.27 -12.62
CA ASN A 80 -8.68 -20.78 -11.67
C ASN A 80 -9.65 -19.69 -11.26
N LYS A 81 -10.82 -20.06 -10.72
CA LYS A 81 -11.72 -19.11 -10.06
C LYS A 81 -11.06 -18.56 -8.79
N GLY A 82 -11.21 -17.27 -8.55
CA GLY A 82 -10.70 -16.66 -7.34
C GLY A 82 -11.05 -15.19 -7.21
N ILE A 83 -10.59 -14.60 -6.11
CA ILE A 83 -10.76 -13.19 -5.80
C ILE A 83 -9.39 -12.53 -5.85
N ARG A 84 -9.32 -11.40 -6.55
CA ARG A 84 -8.18 -10.49 -6.54
C ARG A 84 -8.44 -9.40 -5.51
N LEU A 85 -7.37 -8.81 -4.99
CA LEU A 85 -7.46 -7.81 -3.93
C LEU A 85 -6.82 -6.49 -4.36
N LEU A 86 -7.55 -5.40 -4.21
CA LEU A 86 -7.00 -4.05 -4.22
C LEU A 86 -7.01 -3.52 -2.79
N ILE A 87 -5.87 -3.01 -2.35
CA ILE A 87 -5.72 -2.32 -1.07
C ILE A 87 -5.32 -0.87 -1.35
N ASP A 88 -6.17 0.07 -0.99
CA ASP A 88 -5.90 1.50 -1.06
C ASP A 88 -5.17 1.95 0.22
N ALA A 89 -3.84 2.04 0.14
CA ALA A 89 -3.00 2.55 1.23
C ALA A 89 -2.62 4.02 0.98
N THR A 90 -3.47 4.79 0.29
CA THR A 90 -3.27 6.22 0.06
C THR A 90 -3.93 7.07 1.14
N LYS A 91 -3.47 8.32 1.27
CA LYS A 91 -4.12 9.30 2.15
C LYS A 91 -5.50 9.68 1.56
N PRO A 92 -6.54 9.76 2.39
CA PRO A 92 -7.89 10.08 1.94
C PRO A 92 -7.95 11.50 1.36
N ILE A 93 -8.47 11.60 0.14
CA ILE A 93 -8.57 12.87 -0.60
C ILE A 93 -9.91 13.60 -0.40
N ASP A 94 -10.93 12.88 0.06
CA ASP A 94 -12.31 13.33 0.23
C ASP A 94 -12.58 13.89 1.62
N ARG A 95 -11.77 13.53 2.63
CA ARG A 95 -11.86 14.08 3.99
C ARG A 95 -11.63 15.59 3.99
N PRO A 96 -12.38 16.37 4.78
CA PRO A 96 -12.15 17.81 4.90
C PRO A 96 -10.74 18.09 5.44
N ARG A 97 -10.22 19.28 5.11
CA ARG A 97 -9.01 19.80 5.76
C ARG A 97 -9.33 20.12 7.22
N ALA A 98 -8.39 19.85 8.12
CA ALA A 98 -8.56 20.03 9.56
C ALA A 98 -7.46 20.93 10.14
N GLU A 99 -7.80 21.78 11.11
CA GLU A 99 -6.83 22.65 11.79
C GLU A 99 -5.83 21.81 12.63
N GLU A 100 -6.31 20.72 13.22
CA GLU A 100 -5.52 19.73 13.96
C GLU A 100 -4.49 19.02 13.09
N TYR A 101 -4.67 19.04 11.76
CA TYR A 101 -3.73 18.56 10.77
C TYR A 101 -3.02 19.70 10.05
N TRP A 102 -2.96 20.89 10.64
CA TRP A 102 -2.28 22.06 10.08
C TRP A 102 -2.81 22.44 8.70
N GLY A 103 -4.11 22.26 8.48
CA GLY A 103 -4.79 22.52 7.22
C GLY A 103 -4.73 21.37 6.22
N GLU A 104 -4.16 20.21 6.56
CA GLU A 104 -4.16 19.03 5.69
C GLU A 104 -5.38 18.11 5.89
N ARG A 105 -5.57 17.15 4.98
CA ARG A 105 -6.68 16.17 5.02
C ARG A 105 -6.36 14.92 5.84
N PHE A 106 -5.09 14.72 6.17
CA PHE A 106 -4.57 13.57 6.88
C PHE A 106 -3.41 14.02 7.78
N ALA A 107 -3.17 13.27 8.86
CA ALA A 107 -2.12 13.58 9.82
C ALA A 107 -0.74 13.64 9.15
N ILE A 108 0.04 14.66 9.49
CA ILE A 108 1.43 14.79 9.05
C ILE A 108 2.30 13.72 9.72
N VAL A 109 3.36 13.30 9.03
CA VAL A 109 4.35 12.40 9.63
C VAL A 109 5.11 13.20 10.69
N ALA A 110 5.17 12.67 11.91
CA ALA A 110 5.95 13.24 13.00
C ALA A 110 7.45 12.96 12.79
N TYR A 111 8.07 13.67 11.84
CA TYR A 111 9.49 13.57 11.55
C TYR A 111 10.16 14.94 11.75
N PRO A 112 11.27 15.03 12.51
CA PRO A 112 12.00 16.29 12.68
C PRO A 112 12.59 16.78 11.36
N ASP A 113 12.83 18.09 11.26
CA ASP A 113 13.49 18.67 10.09
C ASP A 113 14.94 18.18 9.94
N ASP A 114 15.48 18.34 8.74
CA ASP A 114 16.81 17.85 8.39
C ASP A 114 17.93 18.47 9.23
N GLU A 115 17.81 19.74 9.64
CA GLU A 115 18.81 20.40 10.46
C GLU A 115 18.82 19.83 11.89
N THR A 116 17.63 19.63 12.46
CA THR A 116 17.45 18.96 13.75
C THR A 116 18.00 17.55 13.71
N MET A 117 17.68 16.77 12.66
CA MET A 117 18.20 15.41 12.50
C MET A 117 19.73 15.38 12.37
N LYS A 118 20.33 16.30 11.61
CA LYS A 118 21.79 16.42 11.51
C LYS A 118 22.43 16.76 12.85
N LYS A 119 21.88 17.73 13.58
CA LYS A 119 22.37 18.11 14.91
C LYS A 119 22.33 16.93 15.88
N VAL A 120 21.22 16.19 15.91
CA VAL A 120 21.07 14.99 16.75
C VAL A 120 22.11 13.93 16.38
N ARG A 121 22.31 13.66 15.09
CA ARG A 121 23.32 12.71 14.60
C ARG A 121 24.75 13.12 14.97
N ASN A 122 25.09 14.41 14.82
CA ASN A 122 26.42 14.92 15.16
C ASN A 122 26.76 14.79 16.65
N ASN A 123 25.76 14.81 17.52
CA ASN A 123 25.94 14.71 18.97
C ASN A 123 25.62 13.31 19.51
N TRP A 124 25.39 12.31 18.65
CA TRP A 124 24.87 11.00 19.07
C TRP A 124 25.78 10.31 20.10
N GLU A 125 27.09 10.37 19.88
CA GLU A 125 28.10 9.80 20.80
C GLU A 125 28.17 10.56 22.13
N SER A 126 28.02 11.89 22.12
CA SER A 126 28.09 12.70 23.35
C SER A 126 26.89 12.47 24.27
N TYR A 127 25.78 11.95 23.72
CA TYR A 127 24.62 11.49 24.50
C TYR A 127 24.83 10.11 25.13
N GLY A 128 25.95 9.43 24.87
CA GLY A 128 26.24 8.10 25.39
C GLY A 128 25.41 6.99 24.72
N ILE A 129 24.79 7.26 23.57
CA ILE A 129 24.02 6.27 22.81
C ILE A 129 24.98 5.46 21.95
N LYS A 130 25.03 4.15 22.17
CA LYS A 130 25.86 3.25 21.36
C LYS A 130 25.19 2.99 20.01
N THR A 131 25.91 3.28 18.93
CA THR A 131 25.56 2.81 17.60
C THR A 131 25.85 1.31 17.52
N SER A 132 24.81 0.51 17.28
CA SER A 132 24.90 -0.94 17.05
C SER A 132 25.31 -1.27 15.63
#